data_AF-Q1GHJ4-F1
#
_entry.id   AF-Q1GHJ4-F1
#
_cell.length_a   1.000
_cell.length_b   1.000
_cell.length_c   1.000
_cell.angle_alpha   90.00
_cell.angle_beta   90.00
_cell.angle_gamma   90.00
#
_symmetry.space_group_name_H-M   'P 1'
#
loop_
_entity.id
_entity.type
_entity.pdbx_description
1 polymer ?
#
loop_
_entity_poly.entity_id
_entity_poly.type
_entity_poly.pdbx_seq_one_letter_code
_entity_poly.pdbx_strand_id
1 'polypeptide(L)'
;MAPQDHASALRPAVGGWAELPFFETHWPRIEAALAQETRQILPPAHQRFAALERTPPESTRVVILGQDPYPTPGHAHGLSFSVEPDVTPLPRSLRNIYQEMRDDLGTCPETGDLRPWAAQGVLLLNTVLSVPAGEANGHKSLGWQELAHQVLDLSSRRPTAYVLWGNQAQKLESHIRPGDHLIVKTAHPSPLSARRGFFGSRVFSAINDWLTARGEPPITWADPRPAQGSIFDV
;
A
#
# COMPACT_ATOMS: atom_id res chain seq x y z
N MET A 1 -23.65 32.15 -16.67
CA MET A 1 -23.63 30.80 -16.10
C MET A 1 -22.56 30.81 -15.03
N ALA A 2 -22.94 30.90 -13.75
CA ALA A 2 -21.97 30.81 -12.66
C ALA A 2 -21.31 29.41 -12.72
N PRO A 3 -20.00 29.28 -12.46
CA PRO A 3 -19.39 27.97 -12.33
C PRO A 3 -20.14 27.22 -11.24
N GLN A 4 -20.65 26.03 -11.57
CA GLN A 4 -21.21 25.14 -10.58
C GLN A 4 -20.06 24.78 -9.63
N ASP A 5 -20.24 25.16 -8.37
CA ASP A 5 -19.29 24.90 -7.31
C ASP A 5 -19.31 23.38 -7.03
N HIS A 6 -18.56 22.63 -7.82
CA HIS A 6 -18.37 21.18 -7.65
C HIS A 6 -17.61 20.85 -6.34
N ALA A 7 -17.26 21.85 -5.53
CA ALA A 7 -16.59 21.68 -4.24
C ALA A 7 -17.40 20.87 -3.20
N SER A 8 -18.69 20.62 -3.44
CA SER A 8 -19.52 19.79 -2.55
C SER A 8 -19.65 18.32 -2.98
N ALA A 9 -18.82 17.81 -3.89
CA ALA A 9 -18.60 16.36 -3.97
C ALA A 9 -17.94 15.93 -2.64
N LEU A 10 -18.66 15.13 -1.83
CA LEU A 10 -18.24 14.67 -0.51
C LEU A 10 -16.73 14.36 -0.49
N ARG A 11 -15.93 15.21 0.16
CA ARG A 11 -14.50 14.94 0.33
C ARG A 11 -14.36 13.55 0.97
N PRO A 12 -13.56 12.64 0.39
CA PRO A 12 -13.32 11.34 0.99
C PRO A 12 -12.87 11.48 2.44
N ALA A 13 -13.23 10.53 3.30
CA ALA A 13 -12.94 10.57 4.74
C ALA A 13 -11.47 10.23 5.07
N VAL A 14 -10.52 10.88 4.37
CA VAL A 14 -9.09 10.56 4.38
C VAL A 14 -8.27 11.40 5.39
N GLY A 15 -8.94 12.01 6.37
CA GLY A 15 -8.28 12.81 7.42
C GLY A 15 -7.37 13.90 6.85
N GLY A 16 -6.17 14.06 7.41
CA GLY A 16 -5.19 15.06 6.99
C GLY A 16 -4.75 14.95 5.52
N TRP A 17 -4.98 13.80 4.86
CA TRP A 17 -4.74 13.70 3.41
C TRP A 17 -5.70 14.54 2.57
N ALA A 18 -6.86 14.92 3.11
CA ALA A 18 -7.87 15.71 2.38
C ALA A 18 -7.39 17.12 2.02
N GLU A 19 -6.28 17.59 2.61
CA GLU A 19 -5.63 18.86 2.31
C GLU A 19 -4.75 18.81 1.05
N LEU A 20 -4.53 17.63 0.47
CA LEU A 20 -3.73 17.49 -0.73
C LEU A 20 -4.41 18.14 -1.95
N PRO A 21 -3.71 18.97 -2.74
CA PRO A 21 -4.25 19.57 -3.97
C PRO A 21 -4.86 18.58 -4.97
N PHE A 22 -4.47 17.30 -4.92
CA PHE A 22 -5.05 16.21 -5.69
C PHE A 22 -6.59 16.19 -5.61
N PHE A 23 -7.17 16.41 -4.42
CA PHE A 23 -8.62 16.32 -4.21
C PHE A 23 -9.40 17.46 -4.87
N GLU A 24 -8.75 18.58 -5.18
CA GLU A 24 -9.35 19.72 -5.88
C GLU A 24 -9.04 19.68 -7.39
N THR A 25 -7.87 19.17 -7.78
CA THR A 25 -7.35 19.28 -9.16
C THR A 25 -7.57 18.03 -10.02
N HIS A 26 -7.39 16.84 -9.45
CA HIS A 26 -7.38 15.57 -10.19
C HIS A 26 -8.59 14.70 -9.86
N TRP A 27 -8.98 14.67 -8.58
CA TRP A 27 -10.07 13.82 -8.10
C TRP A 27 -11.39 14.07 -8.84
N PRO A 28 -11.88 15.31 -9.06
CA PRO A 28 -13.17 15.52 -9.74
C PRO A 28 -13.21 14.90 -11.16
N ARG A 29 -12.11 14.97 -11.91
CA ARG A 29 -12.01 14.35 -13.24
C ARG A 29 -11.95 12.82 -13.16
N ILE A 30 -11.22 12.28 -12.18
CA ILE A 30 -11.14 10.85 -11.95
C ILE A 30 -12.50 10.30 -11.53
N GLU A 31 -13.18 10.95 -10.59
CA GLU A 31 -14.52 10.59 -10.13
C GLU A 31 -15.52 10.59 -11.28
N ALA A 32 -15.53 11.65 -12.10
CA ALA A 32 -16.36 11.72 -13.29
C ALA A 32 -16.07 10.57 -14.28
N ALA A 33 -14.80 10.24 -14.51
CA ALA A 33 -14.42 9.11 -15.37
C ALA A 33 -14.91 7.76 -14.83
N LEU A 34 -14.80 7.55 -13.51
CA LEU A 34 -15.28 6.32 -12.86
C LEU A 34 -16.81 6.23 -12.87
N ALA A 35 -17.52 7.35 -12.80
CA ALA A 35 -18.98 7.38 -12.88
C ALA A 35 -19.52 7.03 -14.28
N GLN A 36 -18.71 7.18 -15.33
CA GLN A 36 -19.04 6.78 -16.71
C GLN A 36 -18.68 5.32 -17.03
N GLU A 37 -18.07 4.62 -16.08
CA GLU A 37 -17.58 3.27 -16.32
C GLU A 37 -18.72 2.26 -16.27
N THR A 38 -18.78 1.39 -17.28
CA THR A 38 -19.82 0.35 -17.38
C THR A 38 -19.35 -0.99 -16.83
N ARG A 39 -18.03 -1.18 -16.70
CA ARG A 39 -17.42 -2.35 -16.07
C ARG A 39 -17.51 -2.26 -14.55
N GLN A 40 -17.44 -3.41 -13.89
CA GLN A 40 -17.28 -3.45 -12.44
C GLN A 40 -15.91 -2.88 -12.04
N ILE A 41 -15.89 -1.87 -11.16
CA ILE A 41 -14.67 -1.25 -10.68
C ILE A 41 -14.29 -1.75 -9.29
N LEU A 42 -13.00 -2.05 -9.13
CA LEU A 42 -12.39 -2.59 -7.91
C LEU A 42 -11.32 -1.61 -7.36
N PRO A 43 -11.16 -1.52 -6.03
CA PRO A 43 -12.10 -2.04 -5.03
C PRO A 43 -13.46 -1.28 -5.12
N PRO A 44 -14.52 -1.78 -4.46
CA PRO A 44 -15.75 -1.02 -4.25
C PRO A 44 -15.50 0.43 -3.84
N ALA A 45 -16.36 1.35 -4.28
CA ALA A 45 -16.11 2.80 -4.14
C ALA A 45 -15.80 3.24 -2.70
N HIS A 46 -16.48 2.66 -1.70
CA HIS A 46 -16.29 2.96 -0.28
C HIS A 46 -14.95 2.46 0.31
N GLN A 47 -14.20 1.63 -0.42
CA GLN A 47 -12.87 1.14 -0.03
C GLN A 47 -11.75 1.81 -0.82
N ARG A 48 -12.07 2.67 -1.80
CA ARG A 48 -11.10 3.24 -2.74
C ARG A 48 -9.96 4.00 -2.06
N PHE A 49 -10.26 4.66 -0.96
CA PHE A 49 -9.30 5.43 -0.18
C PHE A 49 -8.92 4.78 1.15
N ALA A 50 -9.27 3.51 1.36
CA ALA A 50 -9.12 2.82 2.65
C ALA A 50 -7.68 2.84 3.19
N ALA A 51 -6.65 2.82 2.32
CA ALA A 51 -5.26 2.97 2.76
C ALA A 51 -5.00 4.33 3.45
N LEU A 52 -5.51 5.41 2.88
CA LEU A 52 -5.37 6.77 3.43
C LEU A 52 -6.24 6.97 4.68
N GLU A 53 -7.45 6.41 4.69
CA GLU A 53 -8.36 6.45 5.84
C GLU A 53 -7.77 5.75 7.07
N ARG A 54 -7.05 4.64 6.86
CA ARG A 54 -6.45 3.84 7.93
C ARG A 54 -5.09 4.34 8.39
N THR A 55 -4.38 5.09 7.57
CA THR A 55 -3.03 5.56 7.89
C THR A 55 -2.94 7.05 7.61
N PRO A 56 -3.40 7.91 8.55
CA PRO A 56 -3.27 9.36 8.45
C PRO A 56 -1.80 9.81 8.31
N PRO A 57 -1.53 11.00 7.77
CA PRO A 57 -0.16 11.48 7.58
C PRO A 57 0.68 11.38 8.85
N GLU A 58 0.15 11.83 9.98
CA GLU A 58 0.79 11.88 11.30
C GLU A 58 1.08 10.53 11.92
N SER A 59 0.39 9.49 11.49
CA SER A 59 0.62 8.11 11.94
C SER A 59 1.42 7.29 10.93
N THR A 60 1.78 7.86 9.78
CA THR A 60 2.54 7.16 8.73
C THR A 60 4.00 7.01 9.15
N ARG A 61 4.46 5.76 9.23
CA ARG A 61 5.83 5.36 9.62
C ARG A 61 6.55 4.63 8.51
N VAL A 62 5.77 3.88 7.71
CA VAL A 62 6.25 3.12 6.56
C VAL A 62 5.29 3.36 5.40
N VAL A 63 5.81 3.54 4.19
CA VAL A 63 5.02 3.59 2.94
C VAL A 63 5.48 2.45 2.04
N ILE A 64 4.54 1.57 1.68
CA ILE A 64 4.76 0.48 0.72
C ILE A 64 3.91 0.77 -0.52
N LEU A 65 4.57 0.83 -1.69
CA LEU A 65 3.90 1.19 -2.94
C LEU A 65 3.54 -0.05 -3.77
N GLY A 66 2.25 -0.17 -4.08
CA GLY A 66 1.72 -1.07 -5.11
C GLY A 66 1.40 -0.33 -6.41
N GLN A 67 1.10 -1.09 -7.46
CA GLN A 67 0.77 -0.52 -8.77
C GLN A 67 -0.71 -0.10 -8.82
N ASP A 68 -1.60 -1.08 -8.75
CA ASP A 68 -3.06 -0.97 -8.79
C ASP A 68 -3.71 -2.10 -7.97
N PRO A 69 -5.02 -2.04 -7.68
CA PRO A 69 -5.71 -3.11 -6.95
C PRO A 69 -5.66 -4.42 -7.74
N TYR A 70 -5.76 -5.56 -7.04
CA TYR A 70 -5.97 -6.83 -7.74
C TYR A 70 -7.26 -6.77 -8.58
N PRO A 71 -7.21 -7.13 -9.88
CA PRO A 71 -8.36 -7.00 -10.78
C PRO A 71 -9.41 -8.11 -10.60
N THR A 72 -9.24 -9.00 -9.62
CA THR A 72 -10.20 -10.09 -9.35
C THR A 72 -11.26 -9.62 -8.36
N PRO A 73 -12.56 -9.73 -8.68
CA PRO A 73 -13.64 -9.38 -7.75
C PRO A 73 -13.50 -10.11 -6.41
N GLY A 74 -13.76 -9.40 -5.31
CA GLY A 74 -13.65 -9.93 -3.95
C GLY A 74 -12.22 -9.97 -3.39
N HIS A 75 -11.18 -9.66 -4.18
CA HIS A 75 -9.81 -9.66 -3.67
C HIS A 75 -9.44 -8.34 -3.00
N ALA A 76 -9.42 -7.25 -3.76
CA ALA A 76 -8.88 -5.98 -3.30
C ALA A 76 -9.86 -5.22 -2.39
N HIS A 77 -9.34 -4.65 -1.30
CA HIS A 77 -10.09 -3.86 -0.33
C HIS A 77 -9.43 -2.49 -0.03
N GLY A 78 -8.71 -1.95 -1.02
CA GLY A 78 -8.14 -0.60 -0.97
C GLY A 78 -6.72 -0.47 -0.42
N LEU A 79 -6.11 -1.55 0.07
CA LEU A 79 -4.71 -1.56 0.53
C LEU A 79 -3.86 -2.33 -0.49
N SER A 80 -2.71 -1.78 -0.88
CA SER A 80 -1.78 -2.44 -1.81
C SER A 80 -1.35 -3.81 -1.26
N PHE A 81 -1.24 -4.80 -2.13
CA PHE A 81 -0.85 -6.19 -1.83
C PHE A 81 -1.78 -6.98 -0.89
N SER A 82 -2.64 -6.32 -0.13
CA SER A 82 -3.61 -6.91 0.78
C SER A 82 -4.84 -7.46 0.04
N VAL A 83 -5.43 -8.52 0.58
CA VAL A 83 -6.69 -9.09 0.10
C VAL A 83 -7.64 -9.42 1.25
N GLU A 84 -8.93 -9.60 0.95
CA GLU A 84 -9.90 -10.05 1.95
C GLU A 84 -9.44 -11.40 2.59
N PRO A 85 -9.71 -11.62 3.89
CA PRO A 85 -9.08 -12.69 4.66
C PRO A 85 -9.45 -14.11 4.19
N ASP A 86 -10.58 -14.27 3.50
CA ASP A 86 -11.08 -15.52 2.94
C ASP A 86 -10.52 -15.84 1.53
N VAL A 87 -9.74 -14.93 0.94
CA VAL A 87 -9.17 -15.10 -0.40
C VAL A 87 -8.13 -16.23 -0.40
N THR A 88 -8.50 -17.33 -1.05
CA THR A 88 -7.62 -18.47 -1.32
C THR A 88 -7.77 -18.95 -2.77
N PRO A 89 -6.67 -19.26 -3.47
CA PRO A 89 -5.29 -19.08 -3.06
C PRO A 89 -4.87 -17.59 -3.05
N LEU A 90 -3.93 -17.24 -2.18
CA LEU A 90 -3.37 -15.87 -2.13
C LEU A 90 -2.80 -15.43 -3.49
N PRO A 91 -2.90 -14.15 -3.87
CA PRO A 91 -2.28 -13.64 -5.10
C PRO A 91 -0.79 -13.92 -5.17
N ARG A 92 -0.27 -14.13 -6.39
CA ARG A 92 1.11 -14.59 -6.58
C ARG A 92 2.16 -13.64 -5.97
N SER A 93 1.95 -12.34 -6.08
CA SER A 93 2.85 -11.33 -5.48
C SER A 93 2.83 -11.42 -3.96
N LEU A 94 1.65 -11.53 -3.33
CA LEU A 94 1.52 -11.68 -1.89
C LEU A 94 2.16 -12.97 -1.38
N ARG A 95 2.04 -14.09 -2.11
CA ARG A 95 2.75 -15.33 -1.76
C ARG A 95 4.26 -15.17 -1.75
N ASN A 96 4.81 -14.41 -2.69
CA ASN A 96 6.24 -14.13 -2.72
C ASN A 96 6.64 -13.21 -1.57
N ILE A 97 5.83 -12.20 -1.24
CA ILE A 97 6.03 -11.38 -0.04
C ILE A 97 6.09 -12.27 1.21
N TYR A 98 5.14 -13.19 1.37
CA TYR A 98 5.11 -14.09 2.53
C TYR A 98 6.28 -15.07 2.55
N GLN A 99 6.77 -15.51 1.39
CA GLN A 99 7.99 -16.31 1.34
C GLN A 99 9.20 -15.51 1.84
N GLU A 100 9.36 -14.27 1.38
CA GLU A 100 10.42 -13.39 1.88
C GLU A 100 10.27 -13.14 3.38
N MET A 101 9.07 -12.94 3.90
CA MET A 101 8.84 -12.79 5.34
C MET A 101 9.26 -14.02 6.14
N ARG A 102 9.03 -15.24 5.63
CA ARG A 102 9.49 -16.46 6.29
C ARG A 102 11.02 -16.56 6.30
N ASP A 103 11.67 -16.17 5.21
CA ASP A 103 13.13 -16.21 5.10
C ASP A 103 13.79 -15.08 5.92
N ASP A 104 13.10 -13.94 6.07
CA ASP A 104 13.56 -12.78 6.82
C ASP A 104 13.30 -12.92 8.34
N LEU A 105 12.06 -13.23 8.71
CA LEU A 105 11.51 -13.17 10.08
C LEU A 105 11.12 -14.55 10.66
N GLY A 106 11.12 -15.62 9.86
CA GLY A 106 10.67 -16.95 10.31
C GLY A 106 9.15 -17.09 10.52
N THR A 107 8.36 -16.13 10.06
CA THR A 107 6.89 -16.09 10.16
C THR A 107 6.27 -15.23 9.04
N CYS A 108 4.97 -15.39 8.80
CA CYS A 108 4.15 -14.53 7.93
C CYS A 108 2.70 -14.52 8.45
N PRO A 109 1.86 -13.55 8.05
CA PRO A 109 0.43 -13.57 8.40
C PRO A 109 -0.27 -14.86 7.93
N GLU A 110 -1.33 -15.26 8.64
CA GLU A 110 -2.11 -16.46 8.33
C GLU A 110 -3.07 -16.25 7.15
N THR A 111 -3.59 -15.03 6.99
CA THR A 111 -4.51 -14.66 5.90
C THR A 111 -3.85 -13.66 4.97
N GLY A 112 -4.53 -13.27 3.89
CA GLY A 112 -4.05 -12.22 2.99
C GLY A 112 -4.33 -10.79 3.46
N ASP A 113 -4.93 -10.62 4.65
CA ASP A 113 -5.33 -9.33 5.19
C ASP A 113 -4.19 -8.63 5.94
N LEU A 114 -3.76 -7.49 5.42
CA LEU A 114 -2.67 -6.66 5.94
C LEU A 114 -3.17 -5.41 6.69
N ARG A 115 -4.48 -5.30 6.98
CA ARG A 115 -5.02 -4.23 7.85
C ARG A 115 -4.30 -4.11 9.20
N PRO A 116 -3.80 -5.18 9.85
CA PRO A 116 -2.97 -5.05 11.05
C PRO A 116 -1.68 -4.26 10.86
N TRP A 117 -1.10 -4.23 9.66
CA TRP A 117 0.06 -3.38 9.35
C TRP A 117 -0.36 -1.92 9.25
N ALA A 118 -1.48 -1.64 8.58
CA ALA A 118 -2.00 -0.29 8.44
C ALA A 118 -2.31 0.36 9.80
N ALA A 119 -2.84 -0.41 10.76
CA ALA A 119 -3.08 0.03 12.13
C ALA A 119 -1.82 0.43 12.90
N GLN A 120 -0.63 0.00 12.45
CA GLN A 120 0.67 0.31 13.05
C GLN A 120 1.43 1.41 12.30
N GLY A 121 0.78 2.09 11.35
CA GLY A 121 1.38 3.18 10.58
C GLY A 121 2.00 2.76 9.24
N VAL A 122 1.69 1.56 8.73
CA VAL A 122 2.15 1.12 7.41
C VAL A 122 1.14 1.50 6.32
N LEU A 123 1.43 2.56 5.58
CA LEU A 123 0.62 3.01 4.46
C LEU A 123 0.83 2.10 3.24
N LEU A 124 -0.14 1.22 2.99
CA LEU A 124 -0.18 0.28 1.86
C LEU A 124 -0.89 0.92 0.67
N LEU A 125 -0.19 1.74 -0.11
CA LEU A 125 -0.77 2.60 -1.14
C LEU A 125 -0.49 2.09 -2.56
N ASN A 126 -1.53 1.97 -3.39
CA ASN A 126 -1.34 1.80 -4.83
C ASN A 126 -1.09 3.15 -5.52
N THR A 127 -0.33 3.17 -6.62
CA THR A 127 -0.19 4.39 -7.44
C THR A 127 -1.42 4.70 -8.29
N VAL A 128 -2.27 3.70 -8.51
CA VAL A 128 -3.57 3.79 -9.17
C VAL A 128 -4.60 3.18 -8.22
N LEU A 129 -5.62 3.91 -7.79
CA LEU A 129 -6.51 3.44 -6.70
C LEU A 129 -7.75 2.67 -7.17
N SER A 130 -7.90 2.48 -8.48
CA SER A 130 -9.01 1.72 -9.03
C SER A 130 -8.61 0.93 -10.27
N VAL A 131 -9.33 -0.14 -10.57
CA VAL A 131 -9.10 -0.99 -11.74
C VAL A 131 -10.43 -1.59 -12.22
N PRO A 132 -10.66 -1.73 -13.53
CA PRO A 132 -11.75 -2.56 -14.04
C PRO A 132 -11.49 -4.04 -13.72
N ALA A 133 -12.54 -4.75 -13.33
CA ALA A 133 -12.44 -6.18 -13.07
C ALA A 133 -11.89 -6.93 -14.29
N GLY A 134 -10.89 -7.78 -14.07
CA GLY A 134 -10.19 -8.54 -15.10
C GLY A 134 -9.11 -7.77 -15.88
N GLU A 135 -8.94 -6.47 -15.67
CA GLU A 135 -8.10 -5.62 -16.52
C GLU A 135 -7.03 -4.85 -15.73
N ALA A 136 -5.95 -5.53 -15.36
CA ALA A 136 -4.80 -4.90 -14.72
C ALA A 136 -4.30 -3.69 -15.54
N ASN A 137 -4.01 -2.58 -14.88
CA ASN A 137 -3.71 -1.26 -15.42
C ASN A 137 -4.85 -0.55 -16.18
N GLY A 138 -6.09 -1.05 -16.17
CA GLY A 138 -7.17 -0.46 -16.97
C GLY A 138 -7.43 1.03 -16.68
N HIS A 139 -7.03 1.53 -15.51
CA HIS A 139 -7.16 2.94 -15.11
C HIS A 139 -5.83 3.70 -14.98
N LYS A 140 -4.71 3.16 -15.50
CA LYS A 140 -3.39 3.81 -15.38
C LYS A 140 -3.33 5.21 -15.96
N SER A 141 -4.21 5.57 -16.89
CA SER A 141 -4.25 6.87 -17.56
C SER A 141 -5.20 7.87 -16.91
N LEU A 142 -5.90 7.51 -15.83
CA LEU A 142 -6.83 8.43 -15.18
C LEU A 142 -6.13 9.56 -14.43
N GLY A 143 -4.83 9.43 -14.12
CA GLY A 143 -4.04 10.45 -13.40
C GLY A 143 -4.03 10.26 -11.89
N TRP A 144 -4.32 9.05 -11.42
CA TRP A 144 -4.23 8.68 -10.01
C TRP A 144 -2.84 8.86 -9.40
N GLN A 145 -1.79 8.73 -10.22
CA GLN A 145 -0.40 8.78 -9.79
C GLN A 145 -0.05 10.09 -9.07
N GLU A 146 -0.74 11.18 -9.42
CA GLU A 146 -0.56 12.47 -8.75
C GLU A 146 -0.87 12.41 -7.25
N LEU A 147 -1.84 11.57 -6.83
CA LEU A 147 -2.09 11.34 -5.41
C LEU A 147 -0.87 10.72 -4.73
N ALA A 148 -0.27 9.70 -5.35
CA ALA A 148 0.92 9.06 -4.82
C ALA A 148 2.10 10.04 -4.74
N HIS A 149 2.29 10.90 -5.73
CA HIS A 149 3.33 11.95 -5.70
C HIS A 149 3.16 12.87 -4.49
N GLN A 150 1.94 13.35 -4.26
CA GLN A 150 1.63 14.28 -3.17
C GLN A 150 1.67 13.61 -1.79
N VAL A 151 1.28 12.34 -1.70
CA VAL A 151 1.43 11.53 -0.49
C VAL A 151 2.91 11.34 -0.13
N LEU A 152 3.78 11.07 -1.11
CA LEU A 152 5.22 10.96 -0.90
C LEU A 152 5.83 12.30 -0.47
N ASP A 153 5.43 13.42 -1.10
CA ASP A 153 5.89 14.77 -0.70
C ASP A 153 5.49 15.12 0.75
N LEU A 154 4.24 14.84 1.12
CA LEU A 154 3.72 15.17 2.45
C LEU A 154 4.29 14.24 3.53
N SER A 155 4.33 12.92 3.30
CA SER A 155 4.88 11.96 4.26
C SER A 155 6.36 12.21 4.52
N SER A 156 7.13 12.61 3.51
CA SER A 156 8.58 12.84 3.61
C SER A 156 8.96 14.11 4.38
N ARG A 157 7.98 14.86 4.91
CA ARG A 157 8.24 15.94 5.87
C ARG A 157 8.62 15.43 7.26
N ARG A 158 8.46 14.13 7.51
CA ARG A 158 8.91 13.45 8.73
C ARG A 158 9.72 12.21 8.36
N PRO A 159 10.63 11.74 9.24
CA PRO A 159 11.27 10.45 9.07
C PRO A 159 10.25 9.36 8.77
N THR A 160 10.48 8.60 7.71
CA THR A 160 9.54 7.59 7.19
C THR A 160 10.35 6.56 6.41
N ALA A 161 9.99 5.28 6.53
CA ALA A 161 10.56 4.22 5.70
C ALA A 161 9.76 4.06 4.40
N TYR A 162 10.44 4.01 3.25
CA TYR A 162 9.85 3.85 1.93
C TYR A 162 10.29 2.54 1.29
N VAL A 163 9.31 1.76 0.83
CA VAL A 163 9.54 0.47 0.18
C VAL A 163 9.15 0.58 -1.29
N LEU A 164 10.18 0.59 -2.15
CA LEU A 164 10.06 0.85 -3.58
C LEU A 164 10.36 -0.42 -4.38
N TRP A 165 9.34 -1.28 -4.52
CA TRP A 165 9.43 -2.56 -5.20
C TRP A 165 9.28 -2.43 -6.72
N GLY A 166 10.38 -2.62 -7.44
CA GLY A 166 10.46 -2.55 -8.89
C GLY A 166 10.57 -1.14 -9.48
N ASN A 167 10.88 -1.08 -10.77
CA ASN A 167 11.28 0.15 -11.44
C ASN A 167 10.22 1.26 -11.41
N GLN A 168 8.92 0.91 -11.39
CA GLN A 168 7.86 1.91 -11.34
C GLN A 168 7.85 2.64 -9.99
N ALA A 169 7.91 1.89 -8.87
CA ALA A 169 7.99 2.47 -7.54
C ALA A 169 9.31 3.21 -7.32
N GLN A 170 10.44 2.68 -7.81
CA GLN A 170 11.76 3.33 -7.67
C GLN A 170 11.83 4.71 -8.34
N LYS A 171 11.15 4.93 -9.46
CA LYS A 171 11.07 6.25 -10.10
C LYS A 171 10.40 7.31 -9.22
N LEU A 172 9.53 6.88 -8.30
CA LEU A 172 8.82 7.76 -7.38
C LEU A 172 9.69 8.28 -6.23
N GLU A 173 10.94 7.79 -6.10
CA GLU A 173 11.94 8.33 -5.16
C GLU A 173 12.14 9.84 -5.33
N SER A 174 11.99 10.34 -6.57
CA SER A 174 12.08 11.78 -6.86
C SER A 174 10.99 12.65 -6.20
N HIS A 175 9.92 12.04 -5.68
CA HIS A 175 8.86 12.72 -4.92
C HIS A 175 9.05 12.64 -3.41
N ILE A 176 10.11 11.98 -2.93
CA ILE A 176 10.47 11.92 -1.51
C ILE A 176 11.45 13.08 -1.25
N ARG A 177 11.11 13.95 -0.31
CA ARG A 177 11.99 15.05 0.11
C ARG A 177 13.27 14.49 0.73
N PRO A 178 14.43 15.16 0.57
CA PRO A 178 15.62 14.79 1.31
C PRO A 178 15.38 14.86 2.82
N GLY A 179 15.81 13.83 3.55
CA GLY A 179 15.59 13.72 4.98
C GLY A 179 16.10 12.41 5.53
N ASP A 180 15.89 12.22 6.83
CA ASP A 180 16.24 10.99 7.54
C ASP A 180 15.18 9.91 7.26
N HIS A 181 15.26 9.33 6.07
CA HIS A 181 14.36 8.29 5.58
C HIS A 181 15.15 7.00 5.35
N LEU A 182 14.53 5.86 5.66
CA LEU A 182 14.97 4.58 5.10
C LEU A 182 14.34 4.43 3.71
N ILE A 183 15.14 4.20 2.66
CA ILE A 183 14.62 3.91 1.32
C ILE A 183 15.13 2.53 0.89
N VAL A 184 14.23 1.55 0.86
CA VAL A 184 14.54 0.18 0.42
C VAL A 184 14.07 -0.02 -1.02
N LYS A 185 15.03 -0.20 -1.93
CA LYS A 185 14.80 -0.43 -3.37
C LYS A 185 15.17 -1.86 -3.74
N THR A 186 14.19 -2.63 -4.22
CA THR A 186 14.40 -4.04 -4.62
C THR A 186 13.57 -4.39 -5.85
N ALA A 187 13.72 -5.59 -6.41
CA ALA A 187 12.86 -6.04 -7.50
C ALA A 187 11.41 -6.21 -7.01
N HIS A 188 10.43 -6.12 -7.91
CA HIS A 188 9.02 -6.30 -7.53
C HIS A 188 8.76 -7.75 -7.07
N PRO A 189 7.85 -8.01 -6.10
CA PRO A 189 7.48 -9.37 -5.67
C PRO A 189 6.71 -10.19 -6.72
N SER A 190 6.59 -9.72 -7.97
CA SER A 190 5.85 -10.47 -9.00
C SER A 190 6.61 -11.74 -9.37
N PRO A 191 5.95 -12.80 -9.86
CA PRO A 191 6.63 -13.99 -10.37
C PRO A 191 7.69 -13.69 -11.44
N LEU A 192 7.51 -12.62 -12.21
CA LEU A 192 8.43 -12.22 -13.27
C LEU A 192 9.76 -11.67 -12.74
N SER A 193 9.79 -11.15 -11.51
CA SER A 193 10.93 -10.40 -10.97
C SER A 193 11.44 -10.90 -9.62
N ALA A 194 10.67 -11.71 -8.88
CA ALA A 194 10.99 -12.01 -7.49
C ALA A 194 12.35 -12.70 -7.32
N ARG A 195 12.66 -13.68 -8.18
CA ARG A 195 13.95 -14.39 -8.19
C ARG A 195 15.13 -13.54 -8.67
N ARG A 196 14.88 -12.36 -9.25
CA ARG A 196 15.90 -11.45 -9.79
C ARG A 196 16.31 -10.34 -8.81
N GLY A 197 15.86 -10.42 -7.55
CA GLY A 197 16.30 -9.49 -6.50
C GLY A 197 15.21 -9.01 -5.54
N PHE A 198 14.04 -9.66 -5.47
CA PHE A 198 13.11 -9.44 -4.35
C PHE A 198 13.46 -10.36 -3.19
N PHE A 199 13.67 -11.65 -3.48
CA PHE A 199 14.05 -12.63 -2.47
C PHE A 199 15.45 -12.33 -1.92
N GLY A 200 15.60 -12.45 -0.60
CA GLY A 200 16.80 -12.07 0.15
C GLY A 200 16.94 -10.57 0.38
N SER A 201 15.89 -9.78 0.12
CA SER A 201 15.93 -8.33 0.38
C SER A 201 15.90 -7.96 1.85
N ARG A 202 15.37 -8.85 2.71
CA ARG A 202 15.25 -8.69 4.15
C ARG A 202 14.62 -7.35 4.56
N VAL A 203 13.65 -6.91 3.76
CA VAL A 203 13.04 -5.58 3.86
C VAL A 203 12.32 -5.37 5.19
N PHE A 204 11.74 -6.42 5.78
CA PHE A 204 10.94 -6.30 6.99
C PHE A 204 11.81 -6.15 8.24
N SER A 205 12.89 -6.93 8.35
CA SER A 205 13.89 -6.74 9.41
C SER A 205 14.61 -5.41 9.27
N ALA A 206 15.00 -5.01 8.04
CA ALA A 206 15.64 -3.71 7.81
C ALA A 206 14.78 -2.51 8.27
N ILE A 207 13.46 -2.56 8.06
CA ILE A 207 12.54 -1.53 8.56
C ILE A 207 12.50 -1.55 10.09
N ASN A 208 12.38 -2.72 10.72
CA ASN A 208 12.33 -2.82 12.17
C ASN A 208 13.65 -2.38 12.84
N ASP A 209 14.80 -2.69 12.24
CA ASP A 209 16.10 -2.24 12.69
C ASP A 209 16.19 -0.70 12.62
N TRP A 210 15.73 -0.11 11.52
CA TRP A 210 15.70 1.34 11.35
C TRP A 210 14.76 2.02 12.36
N LEU A 211 13.57 1.48 12.60
CA LEU A 211 12.65 2.00 13.63
C LEU A 211 13.24 1.88 15.04
N THR A 212 13.82 0.72 15.37
CA THR A 212 14.38 0.44 16.69
C THR A 212 15.60 1.33 16.99
N ALA A 213 16.45 1.57 15.99
CA ALA A 213 17.60 2.48 16.11
C ALA A 213 17.18 3.93 16.45
N ARG A 214 15.92 4.28 16.19
CA ARG A 214 15.32 5.59 16.48
C ARG A 214 14.52 5.61 17.78
N GLY A 215 14.51 4.51 18.53
CA GLY A 215 13.68 4.36 19.73
C GLY A 215 12.19 4.22 19.44
N GLU A 216 11.81 3.93 18.19
CA GLU A 216 10.43 3.68 17.82
C GLU A 216 10.09 2.18 17.93
N PRO A 217 8.83 1.81 18.28
CA PRO A 217 8.44 0.41 18.40
C PRO A 217 8.48 -0.31 17.04
N PRO A 218 9.02 -1.53 16.93
CA PRO A 218 9.01 -2.27 15.66
C PRO A 218 7.58 -2.55 15.19
N ILE A 219 7.41 -2.81 13.89
CA ILE A 219 6.15 -3.29 13.33
C ILE A 219 6.03 -4.79 13.61
N THR A 220 4.90 -5.20 14.18
CA THR A 220 4.47 -6.59 14.24
C THR A 220 3.94 -6.99 12.86
N TRP A 221 4.84 -7.53 12.03
CA TRP A 221 4.52 -7.93 10.65
C TRP A 221 3.69 -9.22 10.55
N ALA A 222 3.75 -10.08 11.55
CA ALA A 222 2.92 -11.26 11.67
C ALA A 222 2.77 -11.56 13.15
N ASP A 223 1.70 -12.28 13.51
CA ASP A 223 1.61 -12.78 14.87
C ASP A 223 2.85 -13.63 15.20
N PRO A 224 3.42 -13.47 16.41
CA PRO A 224 4.47 -14.37 16.85
C PRO A 224 3.88 -15.77 16.79
N ARG A 225 4.53 -16.70 16.08
CA ARG A 225 4.16 -18.12 16.18
C ARG A 225 4.11 -18.44 17.67
N PRO A 226 3.04 -19.06 18.20
CA PRO A 226 3.09 -19.57 19.56
C PRO A 226 4.36 -20.41 19.63
N ALA A 227 5.24 -20.09 20.60
CA ALA A 227 6.41 -20.90 20.86
C ALA A 227 5.90 -22.35 20.88
N GLN A 228 6.47 -23.23 20.05
CA GLN A 228 6.11 -24.63 20.10
C GLN A 228 6.31 -25.04 21.55
N GLY A 229 5.19 -25.17 22.27
CA GLY A 229 5.19 -25.60 23.65
C GLY A 229 5.90 -26.93 23.59
N SER A 230 7.07 -26.97 24.23
CA SER A 230 7.79 -28.21 24.35
C SER A 230 6.82 -29.20 24.99
N ILE A 231 6.35 -30.16 24.19
CA ILE A 231 5.74 -31.36 24.73
C ILE A 231 6.92 -32.12 25.34
N PHE A 232 7.31 -31.70 26.54
CA PHE A 232 8.03 -32.54 27.47
C PHE A 232 6.98 -33.25 28.30
N ASP A 233 6.80 -34.52 27.95
CA ASP A 233 6.54 -35.69 28.78
C ASP A 233 5.80 -35.50 30.10
N VAL A 234 4.62 -36.14 30.18
CA VAL A 234 4.35 -37.19 31.18
C VAL A 234 3.51 -38.30 30.55
#